data_AF-A0A433A1D5-F1
#
_entry.id   AF-A0A433A1D5-F1
#
_cell.length_a   1.000
_cell.length_b   1.000
_cell.length_c   1.000
_cell.angle_alpha   90.00
_cell.angle_beta   90.00
_cell.angle_gamma   90.00
#
_symmetry.space_group_name_H-M   'P 1'
#
loop_
_entity.id
_entity.type
_entity.pdbx_description
1 polymer ?
#
loop_
_entity_poly.entity_id
_entity_poly.type
_entity_poly.pdbx_seq_one_letter_code
_entity_poly.pdbx_strand_id
1 'polypeptide(L)'
;MSAANEKDEQLRKNNFKSSPDDISVRFILLDGSFISQWFKKTDTLTNVYDRLDRGFNRGGAIYTLSHGDRDLTDLDDNTLEALGIHDDSQLIMNASSAA
;
A
#
# COMPACT_ATOMS: atom_id res chain seq x y z
N MET A 1 26.88 15.26 35.34
CA MET A 1 25.98 15.28 34.18
C MET A 1 25.66 13.85 33.81
N SER A 2 24.40 13.45 33.94
CA SER A 2 23.97 12.06 34.04
C SER A 2 23.94 11.35 32.69
N ALA A 3 24.71 10.26 32.56
CA ALA A 3 24.79 9.36 31.39
C ALA A 3 23.48 8.58 31.09
N ALA A 4 22.37 9.00 31.69
CA ALA A 4 21.05 8.40 31.50
C ALA A 4 20.31 8.97 30.27
N ASN A 5 20.72 10.13 29.74
CA ASN A 5 19.94 10.82 28.71
C ASN A 5 20.32 10.41 27.27
N GLU A 6 21.54 9.92 27.04
CA GLU A 6 22.01 9.59 25.68
C GLU A 6 21.56 8.21 25.19
N LYS A 7 21.25 7.27 26.11
CA LYS A 7 20.76 5.94 25.73
C LYS A 7 19.29 5.95 25.31
N ASP A 8 18.46 6.80 25.91
CA ASP A 8 17.04 6.93 25.54
C ASP A 8 16.84 7.61 24.18
N GLU A 9 17.72 8.54 23.79
CA GLU A 9 17.66 9.17 22.47
C GLU A 9 18.08 8.22 21.32
N GLN A 10 18.96 7.26 21.59
CA GLN A 10 19.37 6.27 20.58
C GLN A 10 18.34 5.14 20.38
N LEU A 11 17.52 4.84 21.38
CA LEU A 11 16.39 3.90 21.25
C LEU A 11 15.25 4.48 20.39
N ARG A 12 15.09 5.80 20.35
CA ARG A 12 14.08 6.46 19.51
C ARG A 12 14.45 6.53 18.03
N LYS A 13 15.74 6.41 17.68
CA LYS A 13 16.21 6.52 16.29
C LYS A 13 16.26 5.19 15.52
N ASN A 14 16.10 4.04 16.19
CA ASN A 14 16.34 2.71 15.60
C ASN A 14 15.09 1.81 15.43
N ASN A 15 13.87 2.32 15.67
CA ASN A 15 12.66 1.48 15.73
C ASN A 15 11.75 1.53 14.50
N PHE A 16 12.12 2.19 13.40
CA PHE A 16 11.52 1.86 12.09
C PHE A 16 12.29 0.68 11.48
N LYS A 17 12.32 -0.45 12.19
CA LYS A 17 12.48 -1.72 11.49
C LYS A 17 11.12 -1.99 10.88
N SER A 18 11.00 -1.80 9.57
CA SER A 18 9.88 -2.36 8.81
C SER A 18 9.68 -3.78 9.32
N SER A 19 8.47 -4.10 9.77
CA SER A 19 8.12 -5.46 10.15
C SER A 19 8.50 -6.38 8.98
N PRO A 20 8.96 -7.62 9.20
CA PRO A 20 9.11 -8.59 8.10
C PRO A 20 7.80 -8.82 7.33
N ASP A 21 6.67 -8.38 7.86
CA ASP A 21 5.36 -8.40 7.21
C ASP A 21 5.02 -7.13 6.44
N ASP A 22 5.81 -6.07 6.56
CA ASP A 22 5.60 -4.82 5.83
C ASP A 22 6.17 -4.96 4.41
N ILE A 23 5.34 -4.65 3.42
CA ILE A 23 5.69 -4.66 2.00
C ILE A 23 5.45 -3.27 1.41
N SER A 24 6.33 -2.83 0.51
CA SER A 24 6.17 -1.64 -0.30
C SER A 24 5.51 -2.01 -1.61
N VAL A 25 4.31 -1.49 -1.86
CA VAL A 25 3.58 -1.71 -3.13
C VAL A 25 3.61 -0.43 -3.94
N ARG A 26 3.94 -0.54 -5.23
CA ARG A 26 3.93 0.58 -6.18
C ARG A 26 2.57 0.66 -6.87
N PHE A 27 2.01 1.85 -6.95
CA PHE A 27 0.75 2.11 -7.64
C PHE A 27 0.99 3.04 -8.81
N ILE A 28 0.49 2.66 -10.00
CA ILE A 28 0.31 3.58 -11.12
C ILE A 28 -1.11 4.15 -11.00
N LEU A 29 -1.20 5.46 -10.82
CA LEU A 29 -2.47 6.18 -10.64
C LEU A 29 -3.15 6.45 -11.98
N LEU A 30 -4.41 6.89 -11.93
CA LEU A 30 -5.24 7.19 -13.11
C LEU A 30 -4.65 8.27 -14.02
N ASP A 31 -3.85 9.18 -13.48
CA ASP A 31 -3.16 10.23 -14.22
C ASP A 31 -1.81 9.77 -14.83
N GLY A 32 -1.44 8.50 -14.63
CA GLY A 32 -0.19 7.91 -15.07
C GLY A 32 1.01 8.17 -14.15
N SER A 33 0.84 8.94 -13.07
CA SER A 33 1.87 9.10 -12.05
C SER A 33 2.00 7.83 -11.20
N PHE A 34 3.09 7.71 -10.43
CA PHE A 34 3.28 6.58 -9.53
C PHE A 34 3.59 6.99 -8.10
N ILE A 35 3.15 6.17 -7.15
CA ILE A 35 3.44 6.29 -5.73
C ILE A 35 3.86 4.93 -5.17
N SER A 36 4.57 4.92 -4.04
CA SER A 36 4.82 3.71 -3.26
C SER A 36 4.20 3.86 -1.88
N GLN A 37 3.52 2.83 -1.42
CA GLN A 37 2.84 2.81 -0.12
C GLN A 37 3.17 1.52 0.62
N TRP A 38 3.39 1.65 1.93
CA TRP A 38 3.67 0.53 2.82
C TRP A 38 2.38 -0.09 3.36
N PHE A 39 2.25 -1.39 3.22
CA PHE A 39 1.15 -2.20 3.73
C PHE A 39 1.68 -3.41 4.49
N LYS A 40 0.84 -4.05 5.28
CA LYS A 40 1.12 -5.39 5.76
C LYS A 40 0.73 -6.39 4.68
N LYS A 41 1.50 -7.46 4.51
CA LYS A 41 1.14 -8.57 3.60
C LYS A 41 -0.24 -9.19 3.93
N THR A 42 -0.68 -9.06 5.18
CA THR A 42 -1.99 -9.51 5.68
C THR A 42 -3.10 -8.48 5.50
N ASP A 43 -2.79 -7.25 5.06
CA ASP A 43 -3.83 -6.28 4.74
C ASP A 43 -4.66 -6.80 3.57
N THR A 44 -5.96 -6.54 3.61
CA THR A 44 -6.88 -6.90 2.54
C THR A 44 -6.83 -5.87 1.41
N LEU A 45 -7.28 -6.27 0.23
CA LEU A 45 -7.39 -5.36 -0.90
C LEU A 45 -8.37 -4.20 -0.62
N THR A 46 -9.42 -4.42 0.18
CA THR A 46 -10.28 -3.34 0.72
C THR A 46 -9.48 -2.25 1.42
N ASN A 47 -8.53 -2.61 2.29
CA ASN A 47 -7.70 -1.63 3.00
C ASN A 47 -6.80 -0.83 2.03
N VAL A 48 -6.39 -1.43 0.92
CA VAL A 48 -5.64 -0.75 -0.13
C VAL A 48 -6.50 0.29 -0.83
N TYR A 49 -7.72 -0.08 -1.27
CA TYR A 49 -8.68 0.84 -1.86
C TYR A 49 -8.99 2.01 -0.92
N ASP A 50 -9.29 1.73 0.34
CA ASP A 50 -9.56 2.75 1.38
C ASP A 50 -8.43 3.78 1.51
N ARG A 51 -7.18 3.33 1.38
CA ARG A 51 -6.01 4.20 1.50
C ARG A 51 -5.79 5.03 0.25
N LEU A 52 -6.03 4.44 -0.92
CA LEU A 52 -5.98 5.14 -2.20
C LEU A 52 -7.08 6.20 -2.30
N ASP A 53 -8.29 5.90 -1.85
CA ASP A 53 -9.42 6.83 -1.87
C ASP A 53 -9.22 8.05 -0.99
N ARG A 54 -8.69 7.85 0.21
CA ARG A 54 -8.40 8.95 1.14
C ARG A 54 -7.23 9.83 0.68
N GLY A 55 -6.23 9.24 0.02
CA GLY A 55 -4.97 9.90 -0.30
C GLY A 55 -4.88 10.47 -1.71
N PHE A 56 -5.32 9.69 -2.69
CA PHE A 56 -4.89 9.80 -4.09
C PHE A 56 -6.05 9.81 -5.10
N ASN A 57 -7.28 9.45 -4.68
CA ASN A 57 -8.50 9.53 -5.49
C ASN A 57 -9.51 10.53 -4.91
N ARG A 58 -9.08 11.77 -4.62
CA ARG A 58 -9.95 12.82 -4.05
C ARG A 58 -11.13 13.23 -4.94
N GLY A 59 -11.05 12.93 -6.23
CA GLY A 59 -12.14 13.19 -7.19
C GLY A 59 -13.28 12.17 -7.09
N GLY A 60 -13.13 11.10 -6.30
CA GLY A 60 -14.12 10.03 -6.20
C GLY A 60 -14.32 9.29 -7.52
N ALA A 61 -13.27 9.19 -8.35
CA ALA A 61 -13.33 8.44 -9.59
C ALA A 61 -13.55 6.96 -9.29
N ILE A 62 -14.36 6.29 -10.10
CA ILE A 62 -14.53 4.84 -10.00
C ILE A 62 -13.36 4.18 -10.75
N TYR A 63 -12.68 3.25 -10.10
CA TYR A 63 -11.52 2.53 -10.67
C TYR A 63 -11.48 1.10 -10.17
N THR A 64 -10.71 0.28 -10.87
CA THR A 64 -10.31 -1.06 -10.44
C THR A 64 -8.79 -1.14 -10.33
N LEU A 65 -8.28 -2.11 -9.58
CA LEU A 65 -6.85 -2.41 -9.51
C LEU A 65 -6.53 -3.65 -10.33
N SER A 66 -5.45 -3.60 -11.11
CA SER A 66 -4.86 -4.79 -11.74
C SER A 66 -3.43 -5.03 -11.27
N HIS A 67 -3.02 -6.30 -11.25
CA HIS A 67 -1.65 -6.74 -11.02
C HIS A 67 -1.17 -7.51 -12.27
N GLY A 68 -0.31 -6.87 -13.08
CA GLY A 68 0.01 -7.39 -14.41
C GLY A 68 -1.27 -7.50 -15.26
N ASP A 69 -1.53 -8.70 -15.80
CA ASP A 69 -2.73 -8.98 -16.60
C ASP A 69 -3.95 -9.41 -15.76
N ARG A 70 -3.80 -9.54 -14.43
CA ARG A 70 -4.87 -9.98 -13.53
C ARG A 70 -5.66 -8.79 -13.03
N ASP A 71 -6.95 -8.74 -13.36
CA ASP A 71 -7.92 -7.86 -12.70
C ASP A 71 -8.18 -8.35 -11.27
N LEU A 72 -8.14 -7.44 -10.30
CA LEU A 72 -8.39 -7.71 -8.89
C LEU A 72 -9.80 -7.30 -8.44
N THR A 73 -10.66 -6.91 -9.38
CA THR A 73 -12.09 -6.67 -9.12
C THR A 73 -12.73 -7.87 -8.41
N ASP A 74 -13.55 -7.60 -7.39
CA ASP A 74 -14.23 -8.59 -6.54
C ASP A 74 -13.34 -9.46 -5.65
N LEU A 75 -12.04 -9.14 -5.52
CA LEU A 75 -11.12 -9.86 -4.64
C LEU A 75 -10.81 -9.09 -3.34
N ASP A 76 -11.68 -8.15 -2.98
CA ASP A 76 -11.48 -7.15 -1.93
C ASP A 76 -11.14 -7.75 -0.55
N ASP A 77 -11.73 -8.91 -0.23
CA ASP A 77 -11.54 -9.62 1.04
C ASP A 77 -10.21 -10.41 1.12
N ASN A 78 -9.50 -10.59 0.00
CA ASN A 78 -8.25 -11.33 0.00
C ASN A 78 -7.09 -10.46 0.52
N THR A 79 -6.16 -11.09 1.23
CA THR A 79 -4.93 -10.42 1.66
C THR A 79 -3.98 -10.23 0.49
N LEU A 80 -3.09 -9.24 0.60
CA LEU A 80 -2.05 -9.01 -0.41
C LEU A 80 -1.19 -10.26 -0.64
N GLU A 81 -0.82 -10.97 0.42
CA GLU A 81 -0.10 -12.25 0.32
C GLU A 81 -0.88 -13.32 -0.46
N ALA A 82 -2.18 -13.47 -0.20
CA ALA A 82 -3.03 -14.43 -0.91
C ALA A 82 -3.21 -14.09 -2.40
N LEU A 83 -3.09 -12.81 -2.76
CA LEU A 83 -3.11 -12.32 -4.13
C LEU A 83 -1.75 -12.40 -4.84
N GLY A 84 -0.70 -12.85 -4.15
CA GLY A 84 0.66 -12.88 -4.67
C GLY A 84 1.29 -11.49 -4.81
N ILE A 85 0.80 -10.52 -4.03
CA ILE A 85 1.33 -9.17 -3.95
C ILE A 85 2.38 -9.15 -2.84
N HIS A 86 3.61 -8.82 -3.22
CA HIS A 86 4.79 -8.82 -2.38
C HIS A 86 5.51 -7.47 -2.47
N ASP A 87 6.64 -7.36 -1.78
CA ASP A 87 7.50 -6.18 -1.87
C ASP A 87 7.85 -5.86 -3.33
N ASP A 88 7.84 -4.58 -3.68
CA ASP A 88 8.01 -4.03 -5.03
C ASP A 88 6.99 -4.47 -6.08
N SER A 89 5.89 -5.14 -5.68
CA SER A 89 4.79 -5.43 -6.60
C SER A 89 4.14 -4.15 -7.12
N GLN A 90 3.67 -4.20 -8.36
CA GLN A 90 3.06 -3.07 -9.03
C GLN A 90 1.57 -3.31 -9.28
N LEU A 91 0.76 -2.38 -8.80
CA LEU A 91 -0.67 -2.32 -9.06
C LEU A 91 -0.99 -1.12 -9.95
N ILE A 92 -1.95 -1.29 -10.86
CA ILE A 92 -2.36 -0.25 -11.81
C ILE A 92 -3.81 0.10 -11.52
N MET A 93 -4.09 1.39 -11.31
CA MET A 93 -5.45 1.91 -11.28
C MET A 93 -5.96 2.03 -12.70
N ASN A 94 -7.04 1.32 -13.01
CA ASN A 94 -7.73 1.40 -14.29
C ASN A 94 -9.03 2.15 -14.09
N ALA A 95 -9.28 3.19 -14.90
CA ALA A 95 -10.54 3.91 -14.85
C ALA A 95 -11.68 2.93 -15.17
N SER A 96 -12.63 2.79 -14.25
CA SER A 96 -13.82 1.98 -14.49
C SER A 96 -14.83 2.84 -15.22
N SER A 97 -15.09 2.54 -16.49
CA SER A 97 -16.26 3.09 -17.16
C SER A 97 -17.48 2.35 -16.60
N ALA A 98 -18.15 2.94 -15.62
CA ALA A 98 -19.54 2.58 -15.36
C ALA A 98 -20.31 2.85 -16.66
N ALA A 99 -20.71 1.77 -17.33
CA ALA A 99 -21.58 1.82 -18.51
C ALA A 99 -23.01 2.19 -18.12
#